data_AF-A0A1W9HJD3-F1
#
_entry.id   AF-A0A1W9HJD3-F1
#
_cell.length_a   1.000
_cell.length_b   1.000
_cell.length_c   1.000
_cell.angle_alpha   90.00
_cell.angle_beta   90.00
_cell.angle_gamma   90.00
#
_symmetry.space_group_name_H-M   'P 1'
#
loop_
_entity.id
_entity.type
_entity.pdbx_description
1 polymer ?
#
loop_
_entity_poly.entity_id
_entity_poly.type
_entity_poly.pdbx_seq_one_letter_code
_entity_poly.pdbx_strand_id
1 'polypeptide(L)'
;MLKLLLVGDKPSKKNADPSVAFVGTRSYKTIENWLSQMVEEDAEVVMINRVDPKFAQLLVHASLQKYKIVALGVEAAQALVNLGVTRFFRLPHPSGRNRKLNDKKFVAQQLAQCKQWIKED
;
A
#
# COMPACT_ATOMS: atom_id res chain seq x y z
N MET A 1 -10.61 -3.15 -15.17
CA MET A 1 -9.81 -3.87 -14.16
C MET A 1 -9.05 -2.84 -13.35
N LEU A 2 -9.28 -2.81 -12.04
CA LEU A 2 -8.58 -1.91 -11.14
C LEU A 2 -7.09 -2.28 -11.06
N LYS A 3 -6.20 -1.29 -11.04
CA LYS A 3 -4.76 -1.53 -10.86
C LYS A 3 -4.28 -0.76 -9.63
N LEU A 4 -3.72 -1.47 -8.66
CA LEU A 4 -3.27 -0.92 -7.38
C LEU A 4 -1.78 -1.15 -7.19
N LEU A 5 -1.08 -0.10 -6.78
CA LEU A 5 0.31 -0.19 -6.32
C LEU A 5 0.34 0.13 -4.83
N LEU A 6 0.60 -0.87 -4.00
CA LEU A 6 0.83 -0.68 -2.57
C LEU A 6 2.31 -0.48 -2.29
N VAL A 7 2.65 0.61 -1.61
CA VAL A 7 4.03 0.98 -1.28
C VAL A 7 4.28 0.80 0.20
N GLY A 8 5.20 -0.10 0.56
CA GLY A 8 5.68 -0.32 1.91
C GLY A 8 6.97 0.44 2.22
N ASP A 9 7.41 0.38 3.49
CA ASP A 9 8.66 0.98 3.95
C ASP A 9 9.88 0.12 3.53
N LYS A 10 10.13 -0.96 4.29
CA LYS A 10 11.26 -1.85 4.07
C LYS A 10 10.91 -3.27 4.51
N PRO A 11 11.54 -4.31 3.94
CA PRO A 11 11.30 -5.67 4.37
C PRO A 11 11.67 -5.85 5.84
N SER A 12 10.85 -6.60 6.56
CA SER A 12 11.20 -7.01 7.92
C SER A 12 12.17 -8.19 7.89
N LYS A 13 12.87 -8.49 8.99
CA LYS A 13 13.67 -9.72 9.12
C LYS A 13 12.86 -11.02 8.89
N LYS A 14 11.53 -10.94 8.94
CA LYS A 14 10.59 -12.05 8.72
C LYS A 14 9.97 -12.03 7.32
N ASN A 15 10.42 -11.14 6.44
CA ASN A 15 10.03 -11.17 5.03
C ASN A 15 10.70 -12.38 4.40
N ALA A 16 9.91 -13.30 3.84
CA ALA A 16 10.45 -14.53 3.27
C ALA A 16 11.29 -14.28 2.03
N ASP A 17 10.97 -13.22 1.28
CA ASP A 17 11.71 -12.77 0.10
C ASP A 17 11.94 -11.26 0.20
N PRO A 18 13.19 -10.75 0.26
CA PRO A 18 13.45 -9.32 0.32
C PRO A 18 13.00 -8.55 -0.94
N SER A 19 12.83 -9.22 -2.07
CA SER A 19 12.40 -8.66 -3.36
C SER A 19 10.88 -8.56 -3.52
N VAL A 20 10.10 -9.14 -2.60
CA VAL A 20 8.63 -9.07 -2.62
C VAL A 20 8.11 -8.49 -1.31
N ALA A 21 7.39 -7.37 -1.40
CA ALA A 21 6.92 -6.68 -0.21
C ALA A 21 5.93 -7.53 0.60
N PHE A 22 6.11 -7.54 1.92
CA PHE A 22 5.25 -8.17 2.94
C PHE A 22 5.15 -9.70 2.92
N VAL A 23 5.74 -10.43 1.97
CA VAL A 23 5.60 -11.89 1.86
C VAL A 23 6.01 -12.61 3.15
N GLY A 24 5.11 -13.46 3.66
CA GLY A 24 5.32 -14.23 4.89
C GLY A 24 5.17 -13.44 6.19
N THR A 25 4.81 -12.16 6.13
CA THR A 25 4.69 -11.30 7.31
C THR A 25 3.25 -11.24 7.85
N ARG A 26 3.09 -10.91 9.14
CA ARG A 26 1.75 -10.63 9.73
C ARG A 26 1.06 -9.44 9.05
N SER A 27 1.84 -8.47 8.56
CA SER A 27 1.32 -7.31 7.83
C SER A 27 0.60 -7.73 6.55
N TYR A 28 1.05 -8.81 5.88
CA TYR A 28 0.41 -9.33 4.68
C TYR A 28 -1.05 -9.74 4.92
N LYS A 29 -1.30 -10.50 5.99
CA LYS A 29 -2.68 -10.88 6.38
C LYS A 29 -3.57 -9.66 6.65
N THR A 30 -3.02 -8.62 7.26
CA THR A 30 -3.74 -7.36 7.49
C THR A 30 -4.06 -6.67 6.17
N ILE A 31 -3.10 -6.63 5.23
CA ILE A 31 -3.31 -6.07 3.89
C ILE A 31 -4.36 -6.86 3.12
N GLU A 32 -4.32 -8.20 3.13
CA GLU A 32 -5.34 -9.04 2.50
C GLU A 32 -6.74 -8.73 3.03
N ASN A 33 -6.89 -8.63 4.35
CA ASN A 33 -8.15 -8.27 4.97
C ASN A 33 -8.59 -6.82 4.66
N TRP A 34 -7.67 -5.91 4.42
CA TRP A 34 -8.01 -4.56 3.98
C TRP A 34 -8.45 -4.55 2.53
N LEU A 35 -7.74 -5.27 1.66
CA LEU A 35 -8.08 -5.39 0.25
C LEU A 35 -9.48 -5.99 0.07
N SER A 36 -9.84 -7.04 0.82
CA SER A 36 -11.19 -7.63 0.76
C SER A 36 -12.33 -6.68 1.16
N GLN A 37 -12.03 -5.58 1.87
CA GLN A 37 -13.01 -4.56 2.25
C GLN A 37 -13.06 -3.38 1.27
N MET A 38 -11.92 -3.08 0.63
CA MET A 38 -11.77 -1.92 -0.25
C MET A 38 -12.05 -2.27 -1.72
N VAL A 39 -11.65 -3.45 -2.16
CA VAL A 39 -11.64 -3.89 -3.56
C VAL A 39 -12.84 -4.81 -3.81
N GLU A 40 -13.81 -4.34 -4.59
CA GLU A 40 -15.06 -5.07 -4.89
C GLU A 40 -15.00 -5.83 -6.23
N GLU A 41 -14.08 -5.46 -7.12
CA GLU A 41 -13.90 -6.02 -8.45
C GLU A 41 -12.52 -6.65 -8.60
N ASP A 42 -12.29 -7.44 -9.65
CA ASP A 42 -10.97 -7.96 -9.96
C ASP A 42 -9.94 -6.82 -10.11
N ALA A 43 -8.88 -6.93 -9.31
CA ALA A 43 -7.82 -5.94 -9.27
C ALA A 43 -6.43 -6.59 -9.44
N GLU A 44 -5.62 -5.96 -10.28
CA GLU A 44 -4.18 -6.20 -10.33
C GLU A 44 -3.54 -5.46 -9.16
N VAL A 45 -3.06 -6.19 -8.16
CA VAL A 45 -2.41 -5.61 -6.97
C VAL A 45 -0.93 -5.91 -7.02
N VAL A 46 -0.12 -4.86 -7.11
CA VAL A 46 1.34 -4.93 -7.04
C VAL A 46 1.79 -4.31 -5.72
N MET A 47 2.78 -4.93 -5.06
CA MET A 47 3.34 -4.41 -3.82
C MET A 47 4.86 -4.25 -3.93
N ILE A 48 5.37 -3.11 -3.46
CA ILE A 48 6.81 -2.81 -3.46
C ILE A 48 7.21 -2.09 -2.19
N ASN A 49 8.47 -2.24 -1.77
CA ASN A 49 9.03 -1.43 -0.69
C ASN A 49 9.75 -0.21 -1.29
N ARG A 50 9.74 0.94 -0.60
CA ARG A 50 10.47 2.14 -1.08
C ARG A 50 11.99 1.96 -1.19
N VAL A 51 12.54 0.95 -0.51
CA VAL A 51 13.97 0.61 -0.55
C VAL A 51 14.31 -0.38 -1.67
N ASP A 52 13.32 -0.85 -2.42
CA ASP A 52 13.55 -1.75 -3.56
C ASP A 52 14.29 -1.00 -4.68
N PRO A 53 15.36 -1.58 -5.28
CA PRO A 53 16.09 -0.94 -6.36
C PRO A 53 15.22 -0.57 -7.58
N LYS A 54 14.12 -1.29 -7.80
CA LYS A 54 13.18 -1.05 -8.91
C LYS A 54 12.07 -0.07 -8.54
N PHE A 55 12.07 0.50 -7.33
CA PHE A 55 10.97 1.33 -6.84
C PHE A 55 10.62 2.49 -7.79
N ALA A 56 11.60 3.28 -8.21
CA ALA A 56 11.38 4.39 -9.13
C ALA A 56 10.86 3.93 -10.50
N GLN A 57 11.44 2.84 -11.04
CA GLN A 57 10.99 2.27 -12.33
C GLN A 57 9.54 1.80 -12.25
N LEU A 58 9.15 1.14 -11.16
CA LEU A 58 7.79 0.66 -10.97
C LEU A 58 6.81 1.82 -10.78
N LEU A 59 7.19 2.92 -10.14
CA LEU A 59 6.35 4.13 -10.04
C LEU A 59 6.08 4.74 -11.42
N VAL A 60 7.10 4.83 -12.29
CA VAL A 60 6.93 5.32 -13.66
C VAL A 60 5.96 4.41 -14.42
N HIS A 61 6.16 3.09 -14.35
CA HIS A 61 5.27 2.12 -14.98
C HIS A 61 3.83 2.25 -14.45
N ALA A 62 3.66 2.30 -13.13
CA ALA A 62 2.38 2.46 -12.46
C ALA A 62 1.67 3.74 -12.91
N SER A 63 2.40 4.86 -13.01
CA SER A 63 1.85 6.12 -13.51
C SER A 63 1.37 6.02 -14.97
N LEU A 64 2.19 5.43 -15.85
CA LEU A 64 1.84 5.25 -17.27
C LEU A 64 0.65 4.31 -17.45
N GLN A 65 0.54 3.30 -16.59
CA GLN A 65 -0.55 2.32 -16.60
C GLN A 65 -1.74 2.74 -15.74
N LYS A 66 -1.77 3.98 -15.24
CA LYS A 66 -2.85 4.56 -14.43
C LYS A 66 -3.19 3.75 -13.17
N TYR A 67 -2.18 3.19 -12.52
CA TYR A 67 -2.35 2.55 -11.23
C TYR A 67 -2.75 3.58 -10.16
N LYS A 68 -3.62 3.15 -9.25
CA LYS A 68 -3.90 3.84 -8.01
C LYS A 68 -2.83 3.45 -6.98
N ILE A 69 -1.99 4.43 -6.61
CA ILE A 69 -0.92 4.30 -5.62
C ILE A 69 -1.42 4.48 -4.18
N VAL A 70 -1.18 3.50 -3.31
CA VAL A 70 -1.47 3.56 -1.87
C VAL A 70 -0.20 3.39 -1.05
N ALA A 71 0.14 4.38 -0.24
CA ALA A 71 1.25 4.33 0.71
C ALA A 71 0.82 3.68 2.03
N LEU A 72 1.60 2.70 2.49
CA LEU A 72 1.40 2.02 3.75
C LEU A 72 2.30 2.62 4.84
N GLY A 73 1.82 3.68 5.48
CA GLY A 73 2.54 4.41 6.53
C GLY A 73 3.27 5.67 6.06
N VAL A 74 3.89 6.35 7.03
CA VAL A 74 4.51 7.67 6.83
C VAL A 74 5.75 7.59 5.94
N GLU A 75 6.64 6.62 6.17
CA GLU A 75 7.87 6.46 5.40
C GLU A 75 7.61 6.22 3.91
N ALA A 76 6.64 5.35 3.59
CA ALA A 76 6.22 5.10 2.21
C ALA A 76 5.65 6.37 1.54
N ALA A 77 4.81 7.11 2.26
CA ALA A 77 4.25 8.36 1.77
C ALA A 77 5.33 9.43 1.53
N GLN A 78 6.29 9.56 2.45
CA GLN A 78 7.38 10.52 2.30
C GLN A 78 8.26 10.18 1.10
N ALA A 79 8.52 8.90 0.84
CA ALA A 79 9.27 8.47 -0.33
C ALA A 79 8.57 8.83 -1.65
N LEU A 80 7.24 8.69 -1.72
CA LEU A 80 6.44 9.11 -2.86
C LEU A 80 6.53 10.62 -3.09
N VAL A 81 6.36 11.42 -2.02
CA VAL A 81 6.48 12.89 -2.08
C VAL A 81 7.87 13.31 -2.55
N ASN A 82 8.93 12.69 -2.04
CA ASN A 82 10.30 13.01 -2.43
C ASN A 82 10.59 12.70 -3.91
N LEU A 83 9.83 11.79 -4.51
CA LEU A 83 9.89 11.45 -5.94
C LEU A 83 8.89 12.26 -6.79
N GLY A 84 8.23 13.25 -6.21
CA GLY A 84 7.28 14.12 -6.91
C GLY A 84 5.92 13.49 -7.19
N VAL A 85 5.59 12.35 -6.56
CA VAL A 85 4.28 11.72 -6.71
C VAL A 85 3.24 12.50 -5.89
N THR A 86 2.29 13.13 -6.57
CA THR A 86 1.28 14.00 -5.95
C THR A 86 -0.07 13.34 -5.74
N ARG A 87 -0.41 12.30 -6.52
CA ARG A 87 -1.68 11.55 -6.39
C ARG A 87 -1.42 10.18 -5.78
N PHE A 88 -1.60 10.07 -4.47
CA PHE A 88 -1.62 8.80 -3.75
C PHE A 88 -2.49 8.90 -2.49
N PHE A 89 -2.98 7.77 -1.99
CA PHE A 89 -3.64 7.70 -0.69
C PHE A 89 -2.70 7.13 0.36
N ARG A 90 -2.76 7.64 1.60
CA ARG A 90 -1.95 7.11 2.71
C ARG A 90 -2.81 6.33 3.69
N LEU A 91 -2.59 5.03 3.77
CA LEU A 91 -3.09 4.19 4.85
C LEU A 91 -2.13 4.16 6.05
N PRO A 92 -2.62 3.83 7.26
CA PRO A 92 -1.76 3.49 8.38
C PRO A 92 -0.86 2.28 8.03
N HIS A 93 0.33 2.21 8.63
CA HIS A 93 1.21 1.05 8.43
C HIS A 93 0.55 -0.22 9.00
N PRO A 94 0.52 -1.36 8.28
CA PRO A 94 -0.21 -2.59 8.64
C PRO A 94 0.43 -3.43 9.75
N SER A 95 1.61 -3.03 10.25
CA SER A 95 2.26 -3.76 11.35
C SER A 95 1.43 -3.70 12.63
N GLY A 96 1.27 -4.84 13.30
CA GLY A 96 0.62 -4.91 14.62
C GLY A 96 1.30 -4.10 15.74
N ARG A 97 2.46 -3.48 15.50
CA ARG A 97 3.04 -2.48 16.41
C ARG A 97 2.31 -1.13 16.35
N ASN A 98 1.54 -0.90 15.31
CA ASN A 98 0.72 0.29 15.17
C ASN A 98 -0.53 0.16 16.05
N ARG A 99 -0.47 0.74 17.26
CA ARG A 99 -1.56 0.67 18.25
C ARG A 99 -2.88 1.26 17.75
N LYS A 100 -2.85 2.17 16.76
CA LYS A 100 -4.06 2.72 16.14
C LYS A 100 -4.90 1.67 15.42
N LEU A 101 -4.30 0.53 15.02
CA LEU A 101 -5.03 -0.57 14.39
C LEU A 101 -6.00 -1.29 15.34
N ASN A 102 -5.85 -1.09 16.66
CA ASN A 102 -6.80 -1.62 17.64
C ASN A 102 -8.13 -0.83 17.66
N ASP A 103 -8.11 0.42 17.20
CA ASP A 103 -9.31 1.20 17.01
C ASP A 103 -9.99 0.80 15.70
N LYS A 104 -10.98 -0.09 15.82
CA LYS A 104 -11.75 -0.59 14.68
C LYS A 104 -12.48 0.52 13.94
N LYS A 105 -12.92 1.59 14.62
CA LYS A 105 -13.61 2.72 13.97
C LYS A 105 -12.64 3.51 13.12
N PHE A 106 -11.45 3.79 13.66
CA PHE A 106 -10.38 4.44 12.91
C PHE A 106 -10.01 3.63 11.66
N VAL A 107 -9.79 2.32 11.80
CA VAL A 107 -9.46 1.46 10.65
C VAL A 107 -10.57 1.47 9.61
N ALA A 108 -11.84 1.27 10.02
CA ALA A 108 -12.98 1.29 9.11
C ALA A 108 -13.10 2.62 8.35
N GLN A 109 -12.91 3.76 9.03
CA GLN A 109 -12.91 5.08 8.39
C GLN A 109 -11.79 5.23 7.35
N GLN A 110 -10.57 4.78 7.66
CA GLN A 110 -9.45 4.84 6.72
C GLN A 110 -9.68 3.96 5.50
N LEU A 111 -10.24 2.76 5.67
CA LEU A 111 -10.56 1.86 4.57
C LEU A 111 -11.70 2.41 3.70
N ALA A 112 -12.72 3.02 4.30
CA ALA A 112 -13.80 3.66 3.56
C ALA A 112 -13.29 4.84 2.70
N GLN A 113 -12.42 5.67 3.25
CA GLN A 113 -11.78 6.77 2.51
C GLN A 113 -10.88 6.25 1.39
N CYS A 114 -10.06 5.24 1.66
CA CYS A 114 -9.21 4.63 0.63
C CYS A 114 -10.06 3.99 -0.48
N LYS A 115 -11.17 3.35 -0.13
CA LYS A 115 -12.13 2.76 -1.08
C LYS A 115 -12.76 3.81 -1.99
N GLN A 116 -13.10 4.98 -1.46
CA GLN A 116 -13.58 6.09 -2.30
C GLN A 116 -12.47 6.56 -3.25
N TRP A 117 -11.27 6.77 -2.72
CA TRP A 117 -10.13 7.24 -3.49
C TRP A 117 -9.71 6.31 -4.65
N ILE A 118 -9.74 4.98 -4.46
CA ILE A 118 -9.42 4.03 -5.55
C ILE A 118 -10.48 4.00 -6.66
N LYS A 119 -11.69 4.49 -6.38
CA LYS A 119 -12.82 4.58 -7.33
C LYS A 119 -12.90 5.93 -8.05
N GLU A 120 -12.30 6.98 -7.50
CA GLU A 120 -12.20 8.29 -8.17
C GLU A 120 -11.34 8.18 -9.42
N ASP A 121 -11.65 8.92 -10.50
CA ASP A 121 -10.87 8.94 -11.75
C ASP A 121 -9.56 9.76 -11.66
#